data_AF-A0A7J4XMJ3-F1
#
_entry.id   AF-A0A7J4XMJ3-F1
#
_cell.length_a   1.000
_cell.length_b   1.000
_cell.length_c   1.000
_cell.angle_alpha   90.00
_cell.angle_beta   90.00
_cell.angle_gamma   90.00
#
_symmetry.space_group_name_H-M   'P 1'
#
loop_
_entity.id
_entity.type
_entity.pdbx_description
1 polymer ?
#
loop_
_entity_poly.entity_id
_entity_poly.type
_entity_poly.pdbx_seq_one_letter_code
_entity_poly.pdbx_strand_id
1 'polypeptide(L)'
;MIRNVICLFCLFFILSCKSVDLNYPDYANQDGYKSLYVVDTIQIDDPVSVLTKSGYCFVMSHQAFNSFNGKEKTLFKRADVFLLELRLPIYIPSELYNKYILSNSYSYLDNRIPLKSDKKKVKELMSFGRQPDFFLLVLIRGDFYNRVYTGLDGPPTLELENEKFSYYKVAIPYGVAN
;
A
#
# COMPACT_ATOMS: atom_id res chain seq x y z
N MET A 1 -20.87 42.77 13.77
CA MET A 1 -20.26 42.33 12.49
C MET A 1 -19.26 41.18 12.62
N ILE A 2 -18.94 40.67 13.81
CA ILE A 2 -17.94 39.59 14.02
C ILE A 2 -18.54 38.17 13.87
N ARG A 3 -19.85 38.01 14.12
CA ARG A 3 -20.53 36.69 14.09
C ARG A 3 -20.62 36.05 12.70
N ASN A 4 -20.71 36.87 11.64
CA ASN A 4 -20.81 36.38 10.26
C ASN A 4 -19.44 36.00 9.66
N VAL A 5 -18.35 36.56 10.19
CA VAL A 5 -16.98 36.25 9.74
C VAL A 5 -16.54 34.87 10.22
N ILE A 6 -16.95 34.48 11.43
CA ILE A 6 -16.64 33.16 12.01
C ILE A 6 -17.37 32.05 11.23
N CYS A 7 -18.65 32.25 10.86
CA CYS A 7 -19.39 31.27 10.06
C CYS A 7 -18.79 31.08 8.66
N LEU A 8 -18.26 32.14 8.04
CA LEU A 8 -17.61 32.05 6.72
C LEU A 8 -16.28 31.27 6.80
N PHE A 9 -15.53 31.43 7.90
CA PHE A 9 -14.29 30.71 8.15
C PHE A 9 -14.53 29.20 8.39
N CYS A 10 -15.59 28.84 9.13
CA CYS A 10 -15.98 27.45 9.32
C CYS A 10 -16.44 26.79 7.99
N LEU A 11 -17.14 27.53 7.12
CA LEU A 11 -17.54 27.06 5.79
C LEU A 11 -16.33 26.80 4.87
N PHE A 12 -15.28 27.63 4.96
CA PHE A 12 -14.03 27.42 4.22
C PHE A 12 -13.30 26.13 4.65
N PHE A 13 -13.28 25.81 5.94
CA PHE A 13 -12.66 24.58 6.43
C PHE A 13 -13.44 23.32 6.04
N ILE A 14 -14.78 23.38 6.01
CA ILE A 14 -15.61 22.25 5.56
C ILE A 14 -15.45 21.99 4.05
N LEU A 15 -15.23 23.05 3.25
CA LEU A 15 -14.95 22.94 1.81
C LEU A 15 -13.53 22.47 1.48
N SER A 16 -12.57 22.61 2.41
CA SER A 16 -11.19 22.13 2.25
C SER A 16 -11.03 20.64 2.56
N CYS A 17 -12.05 19.99 3.12
CA CYS A 17 -12.16 18.52 3.20
C CYS A 17 -12.53 17.87 1.86
N LYS A 18 -12.09 18.41 0.73
CA LYS A 18 -11.96 17.58 -0.47
C LYS A 18 -10.79 16.67 -0.19
N SER A 19 -11.05 15.37 -0.07
CA SER A 19 -10.02 14.36 -0.23
C SER A 19 -9.27 14.73 -1.50
N VAL A 20 -8.02 15.15 -1.36
CA VAL A 20 -7.12 15.18 -2.51
C VAL A 20 -7.14 13.74 -2.98
N ASP A 21 -7.77 13.51 -4.12
CA ASP A 21 -7.53 12.29 -4.86
C ASP A 21 -6.04 12.33 -5.12
N LEU A 22 -5.29 11.55 -4.34
CA LEU A 22 -3.89 11.22 -4.58
C LEU A 22 -3.84 10.36 -5.84
N ASN A 23 -4.38 10.88 -6.93
CA ASN A 23 -4.17 10.37 -8.26
C ASN A 23 -2.73 10.74 -8.55
N TYR A 24 -1.86 9.73 -8.46
CA TYR A 24 -0.48 9.87 -8.87
C TYR A 24 -0.44 10.44 -10.30
N PRO A 25 0.50 11.35 -10.61
CA PRO A 25 0.55 11.99 -11.92
C PRO A 25 0.63 10.95 -13.06
N ASP A 26 0.01 11.22 -14.21
CA ASP A 26 0.17 10.40 -15.41
C ASP A 26 1.51 10.70 -16.07
N TYR A 27 2.42 9.72 -16.03
CA TYR A 27 3.77 9.84 -16.56
C TYR A 27 3.95 9.19 -17.95
N ALA A 28 2.86 8.79 -18.64
CA ALA A 28 2.93 7.95 -19.85
C ALA A 28 3.82 8.47 -20.98
N ASN A 29 4.09 9.78 -21.02
CA ASN A 29 4.90 10.43 -22.06
C ASN A 29 6.23 11.00 -21.55
N GLN A 30 6.70 10.58 -20.37
CA GLN A 30 7.97 11.03 -19.80
C GLN A 30 9.12 10.06 -20.15
N ASP A 31 10.30 10.60 -20.43
CA ASP A 31 11.51 9.77 -20.59
C ASP A 31 11.78 8.99 -19.30
N GLY A 32 12.06 7.70 -19.44
CA GLY A 32 12.23 6.79 -18.28
C GLY A 32 10.91 6.29 -17.67
N TYR A 33 9.78 6.48 -18.34
CA TYR A 33 8.50 5.88 -17.98
C TYR A 33 8.58 4.34 -17.97
N LYS A 34 8.31 3.73 -16.82
CA LYS A 34 8.34 2.28 -16.61
C LYS A 34 7.07 1.85 -15.90
N SER A 35 6.55 0.67 -16.23
CA SER A 35 5.39 0.11 -15.53
C SER A 35 5.67 -0.26 -14.07
N LEU A 36 6.95 -0.31 -13.67
CA LEU A 36 7.40 -0.66 -12.33
C LEU A 36 8.66 0.13 -11.97
N TYR A 37 8.70 0.64 -10.74
CA TYR A 37 9.87 1.26 -10.13
C TYR A 37 10.14 0.64 -8.77
N VAL A 38 11.38 0.24 -8.53
CA VAL A 38 11.88 0.03 -7.17
C VAL A 38 12.37 1.38 -6.67
N VAL A 39 11.77 1.88 -5.60
CA VAL A 39 11.99 3.26 -5.14
C VAL A 39 13.06 3.28 -4.05
N ASP A 40 12.77 2.62 -2.93
CA ASP A 40 13.62 2.63 -1.74
C ASP A 40 13.27 1.45 -0.82
N THR A 41 13.94 1.37 0.33
CA THR A 41 13.45 0.62 1.48
C THR A 41 12.75 1.55 2.47
N ILE A 42 11.71 1.04 3.14
CA ILE A 42 10.98 1.76 4.19
C ILE A 42 10.90 0.90 5.44
N GLN A 43 10.71 1.56 6.57
CA GLN A 43 10.33 0.90 7.83
C GLN A 43 8.89 1.25 8.16
N ILE A 44 8.17 0.27 8.72
CA ILE A 44 6.81 0.45 9.21
C ILE A 44 6.81 -0.02 10.66
N ASP A 45 6.59 0.91 11.58
CA ASP A 45 6.54 0.61 13.00
C ASP A 45 5.32 -0.23 13.35
N ASP A 46 5.53 -1.28 14.15
CA ASP A 46 4.51 -2.26 14.55
C ASP A 46 3.59 -2.68 13.36
N PRO A 47 4.15 -3.33 12.33
CA PRO A 47 3.43 -3.57 11.10
C PRO A 47 2.36 -4.64 11.31
N VAL A 48 1.19 -4.39 10.72
CA VAL A 48 0.09 -5.36 10.62
C VAL A 48 -0.30 -5.56 9.17
N SER A 49 -0.65 -6.80 8.82
CA SER A 49 -1.25 -7.10 7.52
C SER A 49 -2.77 -7.21 7.65
N VAL A 50 -3.47 -6.59 6.71
CA VAL A 50 -4.93 -6.49 6.68
C VAL A 50 -5.43 -7.10 5.38
N LEU A 51 -6.13 -8.23 5.47
CA LEU A 51 -6.86 -8.80 4.34
C LEU A 51 -8.27 -8.24 4.35
N THR A 52 -8.65 -7.57 3.26
CA THR A 52 -9.99 -7.02 3.14
C THR A 52 -10.98 -8.07 2.60
N LYS A 53 -12.28 -7.75 2.64
CA LYS A 53 -13.31 -8.67 2.14
C LYS A 53 -13.24 -8.87 0.63
N SER A 54 -12.81 -7.86 -0.11
CA SER A 54 -12.58 -7.96 -1.55
C SER A 54 -11.31 -8.73 -1.91
N GLY A 55 -10.49 -9.12 -0.92
CA GLY A 55 -9.29 -9.93 -1.11
C GLY A 55 -7.98 -9.16 -1.24
N TYR A 56 -8.00 -7.83 -1.13
CA TYR A 56 -6.76 -7.05 -1.13
C TYR A 56 -6.01 -7.26 0.19
N CYS A 57 -4.70 -7.45 0.11
CA CYS A 57 -3.83 -7.48 1.28
C CYS A 57 -3.07 -6.15 1.38
N PHE A 58 -3.18 -5.49 2.53
CA PHE A 58 -2.45 -4.27 2.83
C PHE A 58 -1.50 -4.48 3.99
N VAL A 59 -0.43 -3.69 4.05
CA VAL A 59 0.41 -3.50 5.23
C VAL A 59 0.40 -2.04 5.65
N MET A 60 0.36 -1.82 6.96
CA MET A 60 0.36 -0.51 7.61
C MET A 60 0.79 -0.66 9.06
N SER A 61 1.06 0.43 9.77
CA SER A 61 1.27 0.36 11.22
C SER A 61 -0.03 0.00 11.94
N HIS A 62 0.08 -0.61 13.11
CA HIS A 62 -1.09 -0.88 13.94
C HIS A 62 -1.86 0.41 14.30
N GLN A 63 -1.15 1.53 14.49
CA GLN A 63 -1.76 2.85 14.67
C GLN A 63 -2.59 3.28 13.44
N ALA A 64 -2.06 3.11 12.23
CA ALA A 64 -2.80 3.38 11.00
C ALA A 64 -4.05 2.52 10.92
N PHE A 65 -3.96 1.23 11.25
CA PHE A 65 -5.13 0.35 11.35
C PHE A 65 -6.14 0.82 12.39
N ASN A 66 -5.70 1.31 13.55
CA ASN A 66 -6.60 1.85 14.59
C ASN A 66 -7.34 3.12 14.15
N SER A 67 -6.78 3.91 13.23
CA SER A 67 -7.46 5.05 12.61
C SER A 67 -8.35 4.69 11.41
N PHE A 68 -8.25 3.46 10.88
CA PHE A 68 -9.07 3.01 9.76
C PHE A 68 -10.56 2.94 10.14
N ASN A 69 -11.42 3.49 9.29
CA ASN A 69 -12.87 3.60 9.52
C ASN A 69 -13.70 2.43 8.95
N GLY A 70 -13.05 1.41 8.38
CA GLY A 70 -13.72 0.25 7.79
C GLY A 70 -14.10 0.42 6.31
N LYS A 71 -13.84 1.56 5.67
CA LYS A 71 -14.13 1.79 4.24
C LYS A 71 -12.93 1.43 3.36
N GLU A 72 -12.91 0.21 2.81
CA GLU A 72 -11.81 -0.33 1.99
C GLU A 72 -11.26 0.64 0.94
N LYS A 73 -12.11 1.29 0.14
CA LYS A 73 -11.68 2.25 -0.90
C LYS A 73 -10.77 3.37 -0.38
N THR A 74 -10.84 3.71 0.91
CA THR A 74 -9.98 4.74 1.52
C THR A 74 -8.54 4.26 1.72
N LEU A 75 -8.29 2.95 1.79
CA LEU A 75 -6.95 2.39 2.01
C LEU A 75 -6.01 2.69 0.84
N PHE A 76 -6.50 2.63 -0.40
CA PHE A 76 -5.72 2.95 -1.60
C PHE A 76 -5.22 4.40 -1.64
N LYS A 77 -5.95 5.32 -0.98
CA LYS A 77 -5.64 6.76 -0.97
C LYS A 77 -4.80 7.17 0.23
N ARG A 78 -4.52 6.28 1.17
CA ARG A 78 -3.77 6.62 2.39
C ARG A 78 -2.27 6.64 2.14
N ALA A 79 -1.60 7.69 2.63
CA ALA A 79 -0.15 7.85 2.49
C ALA A 79 0.64 6.77 3.26
N ASP A 80 0.10 6.31 4.39
CA ASP A 80 0.70 5.37 5.36
C ASP A 80 0.25 3.90 5.17
N VAL A 81 -0.42 3.61 4.06
CA VAL A 81 -0.91 2.26 3.71
C VAL A 81 -0.31 1.81 2.39
N PHE A 82 0.07 0.54 2.31
CA PHE A 82 0.73 -0.07 1.15
C PHE A 82 0.04 -1.39 0.81
N LEU A 83 -0.06 -1.73 -0.47
CA LEU A 83 -0.41 -3.09 -0.86
C LEU A 83 0.71 -4.03 -0.39
N LEU A 84 0.36 -5.14 0.24
CA LEU A 84 1.31 -6.13 0.69
C LEU A 84 1.41 -7.23 -0.36
N GLU A 85 2.55 -7.32 -1.04
CA GLU A 85 2.75 -8.34 -2.08
C GLU A 85 4.02 -9.14 -1.94
N LEU A 86 3.84 -10.45 -1.74
CA LEU A 86 4.94 -11.35 -1.42
C LEU A 86 5.52 -12.05 -2.67
N ARG A 87 4.77 -12.10 -3.77
CA ARG A 87 5.20 -12.73 -5.04
C ARG A 87 5.73 -11.72 -6.06
N LEU A 88 5.54 -10.42 -5.84
CA LEU A 88 5.99 -9.38 -6.75
C LEU A 88 7.49 -9.42 -7.08
N PRO A 89 8.41 -9.88 -6.19
CA PRO A 89 9.83 -9.98 -6.50
C PRO A 89 10.16 -10.69 -7.82
N ILE A 90 9.37 -11.67 -8.26
CA ILE A 90 9.65 -12.42 -9.52
C ILE A 90 9.55 -11.55 -10.77
N TYR A 91 8.88 -10.40 -10.69
CA TYR A 91 8.72 -9.44 -11.79
C TYR A 91 9.64 -8.22 -11.66
N ILE A 92 10.43 -8.13 -10.59
CA ILE A 92 11.40 -7.06 -10.39
C ILE A 92 12.70 -7.45 -11.09
N PRO A 93 13.26 -6.61 -11.98
CA PRO A 93 14.57 -6.88 -12.57
C PRO A 93 15.63 -7.13 -11.49
N SER A 94 16.41 -8.21 -11.66
CA SER A 94 17.38 -8.66 -10.66
C SER A 94 18.40 -7.58 -10.26
N GLU A 95 18.82 -6.74 -11.19
CA GLU A 95 19.72 -5.61 -10.94
C GLU A 95 19.12 -4.60 -9.95
N LEU A 96 17.83 -4.26 -10.13
CA LEU A 96 17.13 -3.34 -9.23
C LEU A 96 16.85 -4.00 -7.88
N TYR A 97 16.48 -5.28 -7.91
CA TYR A 97 16.27 -6.07 -6.70
C TYR A 97 17.53 -6.14 -5.82
N ASN A 98 18.66 -6.52 -6.42
CA ASN A 98 19.93 -6.70 -5.72
C ASN A 98 20.55 -5.38 -5.22
N LYS A 99 20.11 -4.23 -5.74
CA LYS A 99 20.54 -2.93 -5.24
C LYS A 99 20.04 -2.66 -3.82
N TYR A 100 18.85 -3.14 -3.48
CA TYR A 100 18.18 -2.85 -2.19
C TYR A 100 18.11 -4.06 -1.26
N ILE A 101 18.14 -5.27 -1.81
CA ILE A 101 18.03 -6.51 -1.04
C ILE A 101 19.43 -7.04 -0.73
N LEU A 102 19.76 -7.15 0.56
CA LEU A 102 21.02 -7.73 1.01
C LEU A 102 21.04 -9.23 0.69
N SER A 103 22.22 -9.78 0.40
CA SER A 103 22.41 -11.19 0.02
C SER A 103 21.92 -12.20 1.07
N ASN A 104 21.89 -11.80 2.34
CA ASN A 104 21.37 -12.58 3.47
C ASN A 104 19.90 -12.26 3.82
N SER A 105 19.17 -11.58 2.94
CA SER A 105 17.77 -11.25 3.19
C SER A 105 16.82 -12.40 2.83
N TYR A 106 15.73 -12.54 3.57
CA TYR A 106 14.64 -13.47 3.26
C TYR A 106 13.27 -12.77 3.29
N SER A 107 12.33 -13.28 2.49
CA SER A 107 10.95 -12.77 2.41
C SER A 107 10.05 -13.42 3.46
N TYR A 108 9.16 -12.63 4.05
CA TYR A 108 8.21 -13.06 5.10
C TYR A 108 6.95 -13.73 4.53
N LEU A 109 7.11 -14.80 3.74
CA LEU A 109 5.97 -15.47 3.10
C LEU A 109 4.98 -16.07 4.12
N ASP A 110 5.46 -16.64 5.24
CA ASP A 110 4.63 -17.48 6.12
C ASP A 110 4.66 -17.15 7.64
N ASN A 111 5.30 -16.05 8.03
CA ASN A 111 5.45 -15.69 9.45
C ASN A 111 4.40 -14.67 9.92
N ARG A 112 3.11 -14.95 9.70
CA ARG A 112 2.02 -14.07 10.16
C ARG A 112 1.16 -14.74 11.21
N ILE A 113 0.87 -14.01 12.28
CA ILE A 113 0.12 -14.50 13.42
C ILE A 113 -1.25 -13.81 13.43
N PRO A 114 -2.37 -14.55 13.43
CA PRO A 114 -3.69 -13.95 13.52
C PRO A 114 -3.84 -13.11 14.78
N LEU A 115 -4.31 -11.87 14.61
CA LEU A 115 -4.77 -11.03 15.71
C LEU A 115 -6.28 -11.23 15.87
N LYS A 116 -6.80 -11.02 17.08
CA LYS A 116 -8.26 -11.01 17.28
C LYS A 116 -8.87 -9.92 16.39
N SER A 117 -9.58 -10.36 15.36
CA SER A 117 -10.25 -9.49 14.39
C SER A 117 -11.24 -8.58 15.11
N ASP A 118 -11.00 -7.27 15.02
CA ASP A 118 -11.87 -6.24 15.58
C ASP A 118 -12.89 -5.75 14.54
N LYS A 119 -13.93 -5.08 15.06
CA LYS A 119 -15.20 -4.58 14.51
C LYS A 119 -15.18 -3.81 13.17
N LYS A 120 -14.04 -3.72 12.49
CA LYS A 120 -13.81 -2.88 11.29
C LYS A 120 -14.11 -3.57 9.96
N LYS A 121 -14.81 -4.72 9.99
CA LYS A 121 -15.30 -5.46 8.81
C LYS A 121 -14.20 -5.90 7.83
N VAL A 122 -12.97 -6.10 8.29
CA VAL A 122 -11.90 -6.75 7.50
C VAL A 122 -12.06 -8.27 7.54
N LYS A 123 -11.49 -8.98 6.56
CA LYS A 123 -11.52 -10.44 6.52
C LYS A 123 -10.55 -11.02 7.55
N GLU A 124 -9.29 -10.57 7.50
CA GLU A 124 -8.24 -11.00 8.44
C GLU A 124 -7.38 -9.80 8.86
N LEU A 125 -6.89 -9.85 10.10
CA LEU A 125 -5.88 -8.96 10.65
C LEU A 125 -4.79 -9.86 11.25
N MET A 126 -3.54 -9.63 10.87
CA MET A 126 -2.41 -10.41 11.34
C MET A 126 -1.23 -9.51 11.70
N SER A 127 -0.47 -9.89 12.72
CA SER A 127 0.87 -9.35 12.97
C SER A 127 1.92 -10.19 12.25
N PHE A 128 3.15 -9.70 12.20
CA PHE A 128 4.31 -10.49 11.77
C PHE A 128 4.96 -11.15 13.00
N GLY A 129 5.19 -12.47 12.94
CA GLY A 129 5.74 -13.24 14.05
C GLY A 129 7.19 -12.87 14.39
N ARG A 130 7.98 -12.49 13.39
CA ARG A 130 9.17 -11.65 13.54
C ARG A 130 8.92 -10.39 12.72
N GLN A 131 9.19 -9.22 13.27
CA GLN A 131 9.02 -7.97 12.52
C GLN A 131 9.99 -7.92 11.34
N PRO A 132 9.52 -7.52 10.14
CA PRO A 132 10.41 -7.20 9.03
C PRO A 132 11.41 -6.12 9.43
N ASP A 133 12.67 -6.27 9.03
CA ASP A 133 13.70 -5.27 9.28
C ASP A 133 13.50 -4.04 8.37
N PHE A 134 12.94 -4.29 7.18
CA PHE A 134 12.51 -3.27 6.24
C PHE A 134 11.49 -3.85 5.24
N PHE A 135 10.87 -2.95 4.46
CA PHE A 135 10.04 -3.29 3.32
C PHE A 135 10.66 -2.68 2.06
N LEU A 136 10.75 -3.45 0.98
CA LEU A 136 11.06 -2.90 -0.34
C LEU A 136 9.83 -2.16 -0.86
N LEU A 137 9.98 -0.85 -1.13
CA LEU A 137 8.94 -0.02 -1.70
C LEU A 137 9.00 -0.06 -3.22
N VAL A 138 7.91 -0.51 -3.82
CA VAL A 138 7.72 -0.59 -5.27
C VAL A 138 6.53 0.26 -5.66
N LEU A 139 6.69 1.06 -6.71
CA LEU A 139 5.58 1.70 -7.40
C LEU A 139 5.26 0.89 -8.65
N ILE A 140 4.03 0.42 -8.76
CA ILE A 140 3.57 -0.37 -9.89
C ILE A 140 2.36 0.29 -10.55
N ARG A 141 2.37 0.35 -11.87
CA ARG A 141 1.25 0.88 -12.63
C ARG A 141 0.07 -0.09 -12.57
N GLY A 142 -1.14 0.43 -12.36
CA GLY A 142 -2.32 -0.39 -12.11
C GLY A 142 -2.64 -1.42 -13.21
N ASP A 143 -2.58 -1.01 -14.48
CA ASP A 143 -2.82 -1.91 -15.62
C ASP A 143 -1.77 -3.02 -15.74
N PHE A 144 -0.52 -2.72 -15.41
CA PHE A 144 0.57 -3.66 -15.40
C PHE A 144 0.40 -4.66 -14.26
N TYR A 145 0.10 -4.17 -13.04
CA TYR A 145 -0.28 -5.01 -11.90
C TYR A 145 -1.39 -5.99 -12.28
N ASN A 146 -2.50 -5.49 -12.85
CA ASN A 146 -3.62 -6.33 -13.25
C ASN A 146 -3.21 -7.37 -14.29
N ARG A 147 -2.39 -7.01 -15.27
CA ARG A 147 -1.97 -7.93 -16.33
C ARG A 147 -1.02 -9.03 -15.85
N VAL A 148 -0.02 -8.69 -15.03
CA VAL A 148 1.08 -9.61 -14.72
C VAL A 148 0.89 -10.35 -13.40
N TYR A 149 0.05 -9.81 -12.52
CA TYR A 149 0.06 -10.18 -11.11
C TYR A 149 -1.29 -10.69 -10.60
N THR A 150 -2.38 -10.49 -11.35
CA THR A 150 -3.72 -10.99 -10.98
C THR A 150 -4.05 -12.28 -11.73
N GLY A 151 -4.88 -13.15 -11.15
CA GLY A 151 -5.18 -14.47 -11.70
C GLY A 151 -5.79 -15.42 -10.66
N LEU A 152 -5.97 -16.69 -11.01
CA LEU A 152 -6.62 -17.72 -10.18
C LEU A 152 -6.05 -17.80 -8.74
N ASP A 153 -4.73 -17.69 -8.61
CA ASP A 153 -4.04 -17.72 -7.31
C ASP A 153 -3.43 -16.36 -6.91
N GLY A 154 -3.66 -15.30 -7.69
CA GLY A 154 -3.12 -13.97 -7.47
C GLY A 154 -4.04 -13.07 -6.64
N PRO A 155 -3.59 -11.88 -6.22
CA PRO A 155 -4.48 -10.89 -5.64
C PRO A 155 -5.61 -10.47 -6.61
N PRO A 156 -6.68 -9.87 -6.09
CA PRO A 156 -7.76 -9.35 -6.91
C PRO A 156 -7.29 -8.23 -7.85
N THR A 157 -7.98 -8.12 -8.98
CA THR A 157 -7.84 -7.03 -9.96
C THR A 157 -8.16 -5.69 -9.32
N LEU A 158 -7.22 -4.74 -9.41
CA LEU A 158 -7.44 -3.36 -8.99
C LEU A 158 -8.58 -2.76 -9.82
N GLU A 159 -9.51 -2.06 -9.15
CA GLU A 159 -10.54 -1.25 -9.81
C GLU A 159 -9.87 0.01 -10.40
N LEU A 160 -9.52 -0.03 -11.70
CA LEU A 160 -8.68 0.99 -12.33
C LEU A 160 -9.42 2.19 -12.94
N GLU A 161 -10.76 2.24 -12.94
CA GLU A 161 -11.61 3.28 -13.59
C GLU A 161 -10.86 4.25 -14.55
N ASN A 162 -10.64 5.50 -14.15
CA ASN A 162 -9.89 6.54 -14.87
C ASN A 162 -8.40 6.62 -14.46
N GLU A 163 -7.94 5.67 -13.65
CA GLU A 163 -6.63 5.62 -12.99
C GLU A 163 -5.73 4.52 -13.57
N LYS A 164 -5.99 4.12 -14.81
CA LYS A 164 -5.25 3.04 -15.49
C LYS A 164 -3.73 3.23 -15.46
N PHE A 165 -3.27 4.48 -15.54
CA PHE A 165 -1.85 4.84 -15.53
C PHE A 165 -1.34 5.30 -14.15
N SER A 166 -2.18 5.27 -13.11
CA SER A 166 -1.78 5.57 -11.74
C SER A 166 -0.85 4.50 -11.19
N TYR A 167 0.07 4.94 -10.33
CA TYR A 167 0.96 4.06 -9.57
C TYR A 167 0.35 3.71 -8.23
N TYR A 168 0.47 2.44 -7.86
CA TYR A 168 0.08 1.91 -6.57
C TYR A 168 1.34 1.58 -5.77
N LYS A 169 1.32 1.91 -4.49
CA LYS A 169 2.41 1.62 -3.57
C LYS A 169 2.32 0.18 -3.09
N VAL A 170 3.35 -0.59 -3.35
CA VAL A 170 3.50 -1.97 -2.91
C VAL A 170 4.68 -2.05 -1.95
N ALA A 171 4.48 -2.73 -0.83
CA ALA A 171 5.50 -3.01 0.16
C ALA A 171 5.75 -4.52 0.23
N ILE A 172 7.01 -4.91 0.16
CA ILE A 172 7.45 -6.30 0.18
C ILE A 172 8.33 -6.50 1.43
N PRO A 173 7.92 -7.30 2.42
CA PRO A 173 8.62 -7.44 3.70
C PRO A 173 9.90 -8.28 3.57
N TYR A 174 10.99 -7.78 4.14
CA TYR A 174 12.28 -8.47 4.21
C TYR A 174 12.84 -8.53 5.62
N GLY A 175 13.56 -9.61 5.90
CA GLY A 175 14.34 -9.79 7.11
C GLY A 175 15.78 -10.12 6.76
N VAL A 176 16.72 -9.67 7.59
CA VAL A 176 18.14 -9.98 7.46
C VAL A 176 18.44 -11.20 8.32
N ALA A 177 19.07 -12.22 7.73
CA ALA A 177 19.60 -13.34 8.48
C ALA A 177 20.86 -12.89 9.24
N ASN A 178 20.84 -13.02 10.56
CA ASN A 178 21.99 -12.80 11.43
C ASN A 178 22.90 -14.03 11.45
#